data_AF-A0A919UMD5-F1
#
_entry.id   AF-A0A919UMD5-F1
#
_cell.length_a   1.000
_cell.length_b   1.000
_cell.length_c   1.000
_cell.angle_alpha   90.00
_cell.angle_beta   90.00
_cell.angle_gamma   90.00
#
_symmetry.space_group_name_H-M   'P 1'
#
loop_
_entity.id
_entity.type
_entity.pdbx_description
1 polymer ?
#
loop_
_entity_poly.entity_id
_entity_poly.type
_entity_poly.pdbx_seq_one_letter_code
_entity_poly.pdbx_strand_id
1 'polypeptide(L)'
;MRPMGGETYREGAFVPIVALAAWLLAAFVGIYLLYRWLSGGGLRRQDTKVTRFPIALIFSHPVLAVTGLGVWAAFLTTGQRWYAWAAFFVLTVVALLGFTMFTRWLGGGRHARGAERRFPTLAVTLHGLAGVSAFVLVLLAATGIPR
;
A
#
# COMPACT_ATOMS: atom_id res chain seq x y z
N MET A 1 0.72 -21.82 -39.04
CA MET A 1 0.11 -21.91 -37.69
C MET A 1 1.04 -21.22 -36.70
N ARG A 2 0.69 -20.01 -36.25
CA ARG A 2 1.44 -19.28 -35.21
C ARG A 2 0.98 -19.77 -33.83
N PRO A 3 1.88 -19.98 -32.84
CA PRO A 3 1.50 -20.30 -31.47
C PRO A 3 0.97 -19.02 -30.78
N MET A 4 -0.25 -18.60 -31.12
CA MET A 4 -0.89 -17.34 -30.64
C MET A 4 -1.42 -17.41 -29.20
N GLY A 5 -1.15 -18.49 -28.45
CA GLY A 5 -1.67 -18.69 -27.09
C GLY A 5 -0.73 -18.29 -25.96
N GLY A 6 0.59 -18.22 -26.21
CA GLY A 6 1.58 -17.98 -25.15
C GLY A 6 1.75 -16.51 -24.79
N GLU A 7 1.69 -15.61 -25.77
CA GLU A 7 1.86 -14.16 -25.57
C GLU A 7 0.62 -13.54 -24.92
N THR A 8 -0.57 -13.90 -25.37
CA THR A 8 -1.85 -13.41 -24.82
C THR A 8 -2.08 -13.86 -23.37
N TYR A 9 -1.68 -15.09 -23.00
CA TYR A 9 -1.72 -15.55 -21.61
C TYR A 9 -0.71 -14.82 -20.72
N ARG A 10 0.50 -14.57 -21.23
CA ARG A 10 1.52 -13.76 -20.54
C ARG A 10 1.07 -12.33 -20.35
N GLU A 11 0.46 -11.71 -21.35
CA GLU A 11 -0.08 -10.35 -21.27
C GLU A 11 -1.25 -10.25 -20.27
N GLY A 12 -2.15 -11.24 -20.26
CA GLY A 12 -3.27 -11.31 -19.31
C GLY A 12 -2.82 -11.50 -17.85
N ALA A 13 -1.77 -12.28 -17.61
CA ALA A 13 -1.22 -12.50 -16.27
C ALA A 13 -0.20 -11.44 -15.83
N PHE A 14 0.31 -10.61 -16.76
CA PHE A 14 1.36 -9.64 -16.48
C PHE A 14 0.89 -8.55 -15.51
N VAL A 15 -0.23 -7.88 -15.81
CA VAL A 15 -0.73 -6.76 -14.97
C VAL A 15 -1.02 -7.21 -13.54
N PRO A 16 -1.69 -8.36 -13.28
CA PRO A 16 -1.91 -8.84 -11.92
C PRO A 16 -0.65 -9.17 -11.13
N ILE A 17 0.39 -9.70 -11.79
CA ILE A 17 1.68 -10.01 -11.17
C ILE A 17 2.45 -8.73 -10.86
N VAL A 18 2.47 -7.78 -11.80
CA VAL A 18 3.12 -6.46 -11.58
C VAL A 18 2.40 -5.70 -10.46
N ALA A 19 1.06 -5.79 -10.37
CA ALA A 19 0.28 -5.26 -9.26
C ALA A 19 0.72 -5.87 -7.92
N LEU A 20 0.87 -7.20 -7.85
CA LEU A 20 1.35 -7.90 -6.67
C LEU A 20 2.76 -7.42 -6.27
N ALA A 21 3.68 -7.33 -7.23
CA ALA A 21 5.06 -6.89 -6.97
C ALA A 21 5.12 -5.44 -6.46
N ALA A 22 4.37 -4.53 -7.09
CA ALA A 22 4.27 -3.14 -6.64
C ALA A 22 3.67 -3.03 -5.24
N TRP A 23 2.63 -3.82 -4.95
CA TRP A 23 1.98 -3.84 -3.64
C TRP A 23 2.92 -4.42 -2.56
N LEU A 24 3.65 -5.50 -2.85
CA LEU A 24 4.67 -6.05 -1.95
C LEU A 24 5.76 -5.03 -1.65
N LEU A 25 6.26 -4.32 -2.66
CA LEU A 25 7.24 -3.25 -2.47
C LEU A 25 6.67 -2.15 -1.55
N ALA A 26 5.43 -1.71 -1.79
CA ALA A 26 4.76 -0.74 -0.94
C ALA A 26 4.65 -1.24 0.51
N ALA A 27 4.28 -2.51 0.71
CA ALA A 27 4.15 -3.13 2.02
C ALA A 27 5.48 -3.20 2.77
N PHE A 28 6.56 -3.66 2.12
CA PHE A 28 7.88 -3.73 2.74
C PHE A 28 8.42 -2.35 3.13
N VAL A 29 8.29 -1.35 2.24
CA VAL A 29 8.71 0.02 2.56
C VAL A 29 7.86 0.60 3.70
N GLY A 30 6.55 0.34 3.71
CA GLY A 30 5.64 0.77 4.77
C GLY A 30 5.99 0.16 6.13
N ILE A 31 6.28 -1.15 6.19
CA ILE A 31 6.72 -1.84 7.40
C ILE A 31 8.07 -1.29 7.88
N TYR A 32 9.01 -1.03 6.97
CA TYR A 32 10.30 -0.41 7.32
C TYR A 32 10.11 0.98 7.93
N LEU A 33 9.22 1.81 7.37
CA LEU A 33 8.89 3.12 7.94
C LEU A 33 8.27 3.00 9.33
N LEU A 34 7.36 2.05 9.53
CA LEU A 34 6.74 1.77 10.83
C LEU A 34 7.79 1.32 11.86
N TYR A 35 8.69 0.41 11.48
CA TYR A 35 9.77 -0.06 12.34
C TYR A 35 10.71 1.07 12.75
N ARG A 36 11.11 1.94 11.81
CA ARG A 36 11.97 3.10 12.12
C ARG A 36 11.28 4.11 13.04
N TRP A 37 9.98 4.35 12.83
CA TRP A 37 9.19 5.20 13.70
C TRP A 37 9.09 4.61 15.12
N LEU A 38 8.88 3.31 15.24
CA LEU A 38 8.83 2.60 16.52
C LEU A 38 10.17 2.66 17.26
N SER A 39 11.27 2.37 16.55
CA SER A 39 12.64 2.40 17.08
C SER A 39 13.08 3.81 17.49
N GLY A 40 12.56 4.85 16.83
CA GLY A 40 12.80 6.25 17.17
C GLY A 40 11.97 6.79 18.34
N GLY A 41 11.25 5.93 19.08
CA GLY A 41 10.41 6.33 20.22
C GLY A 41 9.06 6.93 19.81
N GLY A 42 8.51 6.51 18.67
CA GLY A 42 7.22 6.96 18.15
C GLY A 42 6.08 6.88 19.16
N LEU A 43 5.98 5.79 19.93
CA LEU A 43 5.01 5.64 21.02
C LEU A 43 5.19 6.70 22.11
N ARG A 44 6.44 6.94 22.56
CA ARG A 44 6.75 7.92 23.62
C ARG A 44 6.45 9.37 23.20
N ARG A 45 6.53 9.69 21.91
CA ARG A 45 6.09 10.99 21.35
C ARG A 45 4.58 11.10 21.17
N GLN A 46 3.84 9.99 21.14
CA GLN A 46 2.37 9.98 21.07
C GLN A 46 1.75 10.04 22.46
N ASP A 47 2.36 9.45 23.50
CA ASP A 47 1.84 9.49 24.89
C ASP A 47 1.71 10.91 25.45
N THR A 48 2.47 11.88 24.93
CA THR A 48 2.35 13.30 25.30
C THR A 48 1.17 14.00 24.61
N LYS A 49 0.50 13.36 23.65
CA LYS A 49 -0.73 13.84 22.99
C LYS A 49 -1.88 12.89 23.33
N VAL A 50 -2.83 13.37 24.14
CA VAL A 50 -4.03 12.64 24.61
C VAL A 50 -5.02 12.32 23.47
N THR A 51 -4.59 11.59 22.46
CA THR A 51 -5.44 11.15 21.36
C THR A 51 -5.16 9.67 21.13
N ARG A 52 -6.12 8.79 21.45
CA ARG A 52 -6.05 7.35 21.09
C ARG A 52 -6.17 7.11 19.57
N PHE A 53 -6.68 8.10 18.86
CA PHE A 53 -6.94 8.09 17.42
C PHE A 53 -5.71 7.81 16.52
N PRO A 54 -4.52 8.40 16.74
CA PRO A 54 -3.33 8.14 15.92
C PRO A 54 -2.80 6.70 15.97
N ILE A 55 -2.86 6.01 17.11
CA ILE A 55 -2.35 4.63 17.20
C ILE A 55 -3.23 3.68 16.37
N ALA A 56 -4.55 3.76 16.56
CA ALA A 56 -5.49 2.95 15.79
C ALA A 56 -5.33 3.18 14.29
N LEU A 57 -5.12 4.43 13.87
CA LEU A 57 -4.84 4.77 12.46
C LEU A 57 -3.54 4.12 11.98
N ILE A 58 -2.43 4.27 12.72
CA ILE A 58 -1.09 3.77 12.36
C ILE A 58 -1.07 2.25 12.20
N PHE A 59 -1.80 1.51 13.03
CA PHE A 59 -1.89 0.05 12.93
C PHE A 59 -2.99 -0.42 11.96
N SER A 60 -4.07 0.33 11.78
CA SER A 60 -5.13 -0.09 10.86
C SER A 60 -4.65 -0.12 9.42
N HIS A 61 -3.85 0.85 8.99
CA HIS A 61 -3.31 0.91 7.63
C HIS A 61 -2.50 -0.34 7.21
N PRO A 62 -1.44 -0.75 7.92
CA PRO A 62 -0.65 -1.94 7.55
C PRO A 62 -1.46 -3.23 7.69
N VAL A 63 -2.35 -3.35 8.68
CA VAL A 63 -3.22 -4.53 8.83
C VAL A 63 -4.15 -4.64 7.64
N LEU A 64 -4.83 -3.56 7.24
CA LEU A 64 -5.70 -3.56 6.07
C LEU A 64 -4.91 -3.80 4.77
N ALA A 65 -3.69 -3.26 4.67
CA ALA A 65 -2.83 -3.47 3.50
C ALA A 65 -2.45 -4.96 3.35
N VAL A 66 -2.10 -5.64 4.43
CA VAL A 66 -1.81 -7.08 4.43
C VAL A 66 -3.06 -7.90 4.14
N THR A 67 -4.20 -7.55 4.73
CA THR A 67 -5.48 -8.22 4.44
C THR A 67 -5.85 -8.10 2.97
N GLY A 68 -5.78 -6.89 2.39
CA GLY A 68 -6.04 -6.66 0.97
C GLY A 68 -5.08 -7.42 0.06
N LEU A 69 -3.81 -7.48 0.43
CA LEU A 69 -2.79 -8.27 -0.28
C LEU A 69 -3.11 -9.77 -0.25
N GLY A 70 -3.60 -10.29 0.88
CA GLY A 70 -4.07 -11.67 1.00
C GLY A 70 -5.27 -11.96 0.10
N VAL A 71 -6.24 -11.04 0.04
CA VAL A 71 -7.38 -11.14 -0.89
C VAL A 71 -6.92 -11.09 -2.35
N TRP A 72 -5.92 -10.26 -2.68
CA TRP A 72 -5.31 -10.23 -4.01
C TRP A 72 -4.59 -11.53 -4.35
N ALA A 73 -3.87 -12.13 -3.40
CA ALA A 73 -3.25 -13.43 -3.60
C ALA A 73 -4.31 -14.52 -3.84
N ALA A 74 -5.43 -14.48 -3.11
CA ALA A 74 -6.56 -15.37 -3.36
C ALA A 74 -7.18 -15.18 -4.75
N PHE A 75 -7.24 -13.95 -5.27
CA PHE A 75 -7.61 -13.70 -6.66
C PHE A 75 -6.66 -14.40 -7.64
N LEU A 76 -5.34 -14.30 -7.43
CA LEU A 76 -4.37 -14.94 -8.32
C LEU A 76 -4.46 -16.47 -8.31
N THR A 77 -4.85 -17.08 -7.18
CA THR A 77 -5.00 -18.55 -7.09
C THR A 77 -6.34 -19.05 -7.60
N THR A 78 -7.42 -18.28 -7.42
CA THR A 78 -8.79 -18.71 -7.77
C THR A 78 -9.25 -18.22 -9.14
N GLY A 79 -8.65 -17.15 -9.66
CA GLY A 79 -9.11 -16.44 -10.85
C GLY A 79 -10.46 -15.75 -10.68
N GLN A 80 -11.06 -15.75 -9.49
CA GLN A 80 -12.44 -15.28 -9.33
C GLN A 80 -12.48 -13.75 -9.29
N ARG A 81 -13.25 -13.16 -10.22
CA ARG A 81 -13.39 -11.71 -10.38
C ARG A 81 -13.79 -10.96 -9.11
N TRP A 82 -14.59 -11.56 -8.24
CA TRP A 82 -15.04 -10.90 -7.01
C TRP A 82 -13.90 -10.62 -6.02
N TYR A 83 -12.87 -11.48 -5.97
CA TYR A 83 -11.70 -11.24 -5.12
C TYR A 83 -10.90 -10.02 -5.59
N ALA A 84 -10.77 -9.80 -6.90
CA ALA A 84 -10.09 -8.63 -7.45
C ALA A 84 -10.78 -7.32 -7.04
N TRP A 85 -12.12 -7.28 -7.12
CA TRP A 85 -12.90 -6.12 -6.68
C TRP A 85 -12.87 -5.94 -5.16
N ALA A 86 -12.95 -7.02 -4.39
CA ALA A 86 -12.82 -6.96 -2.93
C ALA A 86 -11.47 -6.39 -2.51
N ALA A 87 -10.38 -6.89 -3.09
CA ALA A 87 -9.02 -6.37 -2.86
C ALA A 87 -8.90 -4.90 -3.25
N PHE A 88 -9.51 -4.48 -4.37
CA PHE A 88 -9.53 -3.08 -4.79
C PHE A 88 -10.24 -2.16 -3.78
N PHE A 89 -11.41 -2.56 -3.26
CA PHE A 89 -12.12 -1.78 -2.24
C PHE A 89 -11.30 -1.67 -0.94
N VAL A 90 -10.68 -2.77 -0.51
CA VAL A 90 -9.77 -2.75 0.65
C VAL A 90 -8.59 -1.81 0.38
N LEU A 91 -7.96 -1.90 -0.79
CA LEU A 91 -6.84 -1.05 -1.18
C LEU A 91 -7.24 0.43 -1.27
N THR A 92 -8.47 0.74 -1.65
CA THR A 92 -9.03 2.10 -1.60
C THR A 92 -9.04 2.64 -0.17
N VAL A 93 -9.54 1.87 0.79
CA VAL A 93 -9.56 2.26 2.21
C VAL A 93 -8.12 2.43 2.74
N VAL A 94 -7.22 1.52 2.38
CA VAL A 94 -5.78 1.60 2.69
C VAL A 94 -5.18 2.92 2.19
N ALA A 95 -5.46 3.28 0.93
CA ALA A 95 -4.95 4.49 0.30
C ALA A 95 -5.46 5.77 1.00
N LEU A 96 -6.74 5.82 1.35
CA LEU A 96 -7.34 6.94 2.10
C LEU A 96 -6.73 7.09 3.51
N LEU A 97 -6.50 5.98 4.20
CA LEU A 97 -5.81 5.97 5.49
C LEU A 97 -4.37 6.48 5.37
N GLY A 98 -3.62 6.00 4.37
CA GLY A 98 -2.26 6.44 4.09
C GLY A 98 -2.18 7.93 3.75
N PHE A 99 -3.13 8.43 2.94
CA PHE A 99 -3.26 9.85 2.62
C PHE A 99 -3.55 10.70 3.87
N THR A 100 -4.41 10.22 4.77
CA THR A 100 -4.71 10.89 6.05
C THR A 100 -3.46 10.97 6.94
N MET A 101 -2.63 9.92 7.00
CA MET A 101 -1.35 9.97 7.71
C MET A 101 -0.39 10.97 7.09
N PHE A 102 -0.27 10.95 5.76
CA PHE A 102 0.64 11.81 5.01
C PHE A 102 0.30 13.30 5.20
N THR A 103 -0.98 13.66 5.09
CA THR A 103 -1.44 15.05 5.31
C THR A 103 -1.21 15.52 6.75
N ARG A 104 -1.42 14.65 7.75
CA ARG A 104 -1.11 14.97 9.16
C ARG A 104 0.38 15.14 9.39
N TRP A 105 1.22 14.34 8.75
CA TRP A 105 2.68 14.46 8.82
C TRP A 105 3.15 15.79 8.22
N LEU A 106 2.61 16.19 7.07
CA LEU A 106 2.90 17.50 6.46
C LEU A 106 2.43 18.67 7.33
N GLY A 107 1.21 18.58 7.89
CA GLY A 107 0.62 19.64 8.74
C GLY A 107 1.30 19.83 10.10
N GLY A 108 1.85 18.77 10.69
CA GLY A 108 2.59 18.83 11.97
C GLY A 108 4.01 19.40 11.87
N GLY A 109 4.49 19.67 10.66
CA GLY A 109 5.91 19.79 10.31
C GLY A 109 6.64 21.10 10.64
N ARG A 110 6.13 22.01 11.49
CA ARG A 110 6.88 23.25 11.83
C ARG A 110 7.96 23.07 12.91
N HIS A 111 7.89 22.03 13.75
CA HIS A 111 8.78 21.88 14.93
C HIS A 111 9.77 20.71 14.90
N ALA A 112 9.75 19.82 13.88
CA ALA A 112 10.62 18.62 13.82
C ALA A 112 11.68 18.67 12.71
N ARG A 113 11.97 19.86 12.18
CA ARG A 113 12.67 20.08 10.92
C ARG A 113 14.21 20.06 11.02
N GLY A 114 14.81 19.64 12.12
CA GLY A 114 16.26 19.78 12.35
C GLY A 114 17.15 18.68 11.77
N ALA A 115 16.84 17.40 11.98
CA ALA A 115 17.85 16.33 11.84
C ALA A 115 17.47 15.12 10.96
N GLU A 116 16.21 15.00 10.51
CA GLU A 116 15.68 13.77 9.86
C GLU A 116 15.72 13.80 8.31
N ARG A 117 16.47 14.70 7.65
CA ARG A 117 16.07 15.26 6.34
C ARG A 117 16.31 14.50 5.03
N ARG A 118 17.17 13.48 4.90
CA ARG A 118 17.46 12.91 3.55
C ARG A 118 16.98 11.48 3.30
N PHE A 119 16.82 10.66 4.35
CA PHE A 119 16.48 9.23 4.21
C PHE A 119 15.00 8.87 4.45
N PRO A 120 14.27 9.50 5.41
CA PRO A 120 12.85 9.21 5.65
C PRO A 120 11.93 9.75 4.56
N THR A 121 12.16 10.97 4.06
CA THR A 121 11.30 11.58 3.04
C THR A 121 11.32 10.77 1.75
N LEU A 122 12.50 10.33 1.31
CA LEU A 122 12.63 9.48 0.13
C LEU A 122 11.85 8.17 0.31
N ALA A 123 12.00 7.50 1.45
CA ALA A 123 11.26 6.27 1.74
C ALA A 123 9.74 6.49 1.79
N VAL A 124 9.26 7.60 2.35
CA VAL A 124 7.82 7.96 2.36
C VAL A 124 7.32 8.23 0.94
N THR A 125 8.07 8.97 0.13
CA THR A 125 7.72 9.22 -1.27
C THR A 125 7.69 7.93 -2.08
N LEU A 126 8.68 7.05 -1.90
CA LEU A 126 8.74 5.74 -2.55
C LEU A 126 7.56 4.85 -2.13
N HIS A 127 7.22 4.84 -0.84
CA HIS A 127 6.05 4.11 -0.34
C HIS A 127 4.75 4.63 -0.97
N GLY A 128 4.56 5.96 -1.00
CA GLY A 128 3.40 6.60 -1.61
C GLY A 128 3.30 6.30 -3.11
N LEU A 129 4.41 6.41 -3.84
CA LEU A 129 4.45 6.10 -5.27
C LEU A 129 4.14 4.62 -5.53
N ALA A 130 4.75 3.71 -4.77
CA ALA A 130 4.48 2.28 -4.89
C ALA A 130 3.01 1.96 -4.57
N GLY A 131 2.41 2.63 -3.57
CA GLY A 131 0.99 2.50 -3.24
C GLY A 131 0.07 2.99 -4.37
N VAL A 132 0.38 4.13 -4.99
CA VAL A 132 -0.38 4.65 -6.15
C VAL A 132 -0.24 3.71 -7.34
N SER A 133 0.96 3.23 -7.63
CA SER A 133 1.20 2.24 -8.69
C SER A 133 0.39 0.96 -8.44
N ALA A 134 0.43 0.42 -7.22
CA ALA A 134 -0.37 -0.75 -6.86
C ALA A 134 -1.87 -0.50 -7.05
N PHE A 135 -2.37 0.66 -6.61
CA PHE A 135 -3.77 1.03 -6.79
C PHE A 135 -4.20 1.04 -8.26
N VAL A 136 -3.42 1.73 -9.11
CA VAL A 136 -3.70 1.81 -10.56
C VAL A 136 -3.64 0.43 -11.20
N LEU A 137 -2.62 -0.38 -10.88
CA LEU A 137 -2.45 -1.71 -11.46
C LEU A 137 -3.56 -2.67 -11.03
N VAL A 138 -3.98 -2.64 -9.76
CA VAL A 138 -5.11 -3.42 -9.26
C VAL A 138 -6.42 -3.01 -9.94
N LEU A 139 -6.66 -1.71 -10.12
CA LEU A 139 -7.83 -1.21 -10.83
C LEU A 139 -7.85 -1.69 -12.29
N LEU A 140 -6.74 -1.51 -13.00
CA LEU A 140 -6.60 -1.95 -14.39
C LEU A 140 -6.87 -3.45 -14.51
N ALA A 141 -6.23 -4.24 -13.65
CA ALA A 141 -6.43 -5.68 -13.61
C ALA A 141 -7.90 -6.07 -13.31
N ALA A 142 -8.58 -5.40 -12.37
CA ALA A 142 -9.98 -5.68 -12.05
C ALA A 142 -10.95 -5.31 -13.19
N THR A 143 -10.66 -4.23 -13.92
CA THR A 143 -11.48 -3.79 -15.08
C THR A 143 -11.21 -4.58 -16.35
N GLY A 144 -10.01 -5.15 -16.50
CA GLY A 144 -9.62 -5.97 -17.66
C GLY A 144 -10.19 -7.39 -17.65
N ILE A 145 -10.90 -7.79 -16.59
CA ILE A 145 -11.48 -9.14 -16.47
C ILE A 145 -12.75 -9.21 -17.35
N PRO A 146 -12.79 -10.09 -18.37
CA PRO A 146 -14.00 -10.30 -19.17
C PRO A 146 -15.15 -10.77 -18.29
N ARG A 147 -16.39 -10.40 -18.67
CA ARG A 147 -17.60 -10.67 -17.87
C ARG A 147 -17.95 -12.15 -17.83
#